data_AF-A0A7V0X912-F1
#
_entry.id   AF-A0A7V0X912-F1
#
_cell.length_a   1.000
_cell.length_b   1.000
_cell.length_c   1.000
_cell.angle_alpha   90.00
_cell.angle_beta   90.00
_cell.angle_gamma   90.00
#
_symmetry.space_group_name_H-M   'P 1'
#
loop_
_entity.id
_entity.type
_entity.pdbx_description
1 polymer ?
#
loop_
_entity_poly.entity_id
_entity_poly.type
_entity_poly.pdbx_seq_one_letter_code
_entity_poly.pdbx_strand_id
1 'polypeptide(L)' 'MEIRLMDMQGREVLRKIASEKTALISLEGIAYGVYLVSVRSNNMLFQAKLIVARQ' A
#
# COMPACT_ATOMS: atom_id res chain seq x y z
N MET A 1 -4.46 9.57 -8.10
CA MET A 1 -3.77 8.32 -7.79
C MET A 1 -4.35 7.72 -6.52
N GLU A 2 -4.53 6.41 -6.48
CA GLU A 2 -4.98 5.66 -5.31
C GLU A 2 -3.88 4.67 -4.91
N ILE A 3 -3.55 4.62 -3.62
CA ILE A 3 -2.64 3.66 -3.01
C ILE A 3 -3.44 2.81 -2.03
N ARG A 4 -3.37 1.49 -2.17
CA ARG A 4 -3.99 0.52 -1.27
C ARG A 4 -2.92 -0.43 -0.74
N LEU A 5 -2.98 -0.71 0.56
CA LEU A 5 -2.19 -1.74 1.21
C LEU A 5 -3.14 -2.86 1.63
N MET A 6 -2.92 -4.05 1.10
CA MET A 6 -3.72 -5.24 1.43
C MET A 6 -2.87 -6.23 2.21
N ASP A 7 -3.43 -6.86 3.24
CA ASP A 7 -2.79 -8.01 3.88
C ASP A 7 -2.86 -9.26 3.00
N MET A 8 -2.17 -10.33 3.41
CA MET A 8 -2.17 -11.60 2.68
C MET A 8 -3.51 -12.34 2.71
N GLN A 9 -4.45 -11.93 3.54
CA GLN A 9 -5.82 -12.45 3.55
C GLN A 9 -6.73 -11.66 2.58
N GLY A 10 -6.19 -10.65 1.89
CA GLY A 10 -6.95 -9.81 0.97
C GLY A 10 -7.78 -8.73 1.68
N ARG A 11 -7.51 -8.42 2.95
CA ARG A 11 -8.15 -7.33 3.67
C ARG A 11 -7.40 -6.03 3.43
N GLU A 12 -8.13 -4.94 3.23
CA GLU A 12 -7.53 -3.61 3.13
C GLU A 12 -7.09 -3.15 4.51
N VAL A 13 -5.82 -2.75 4.60
CA VAL A 13 -5.17 -2.26 5.81
C VAL A 13 -5.06 -0.73 5.77
N LEU A 14 -4.77 -0.19 4.59
CA LEU A 14 -4.63 1.25 4.37
C LEU A 14 -5.11 1.61 2.97
N ARG A 15 -5.74 2.77 2.87
CA ARG A 15 -6.09 3.41 1.60
C ARG A 15 -5.76 4.89 1.64
N LYS A 16 -5.12 5.38 0.57
CA LYS A 16 -4.81 6.79 0.38
C LYS A 16 -5.15 7.23 -1.03
N ILE A 17 -5.85 8.35 -1.14
CA ILE A 17 -6.10 9.03 -2.40
C ILE A 17 -5.20 10.26 -2.43
N ALA A 18 -4.42 10.42 -3.51
CA ALA A 18 -3.54 11.54 -3.73
C ALA A 18 -3.77 12.14 -5.12
N SER A 19 -3.79 13.47 -5.20
CA SER A 19 -3.80 14.22 -6.46
C SER A 19 -2.40 14.39 -7.06
N GLU A 20 -1.38 14.26 -6.22
CA GLU A 20 0.03 14.42 -6.57
C GLU A 20 0.60 13.17 -7.26
N LYS A 21 1.72 13.34 -7.98
CA LYS A 21 2.45 12.24 -8.63
C LYS A 21 3.27 11.39 -7.64
N THR A 22 3.54 11.93 -6.46
CA THR A 22 4.24 11.26 -5.36
C THR A 22 3.36 11.31 -4.13
N ALA A 23 3.35 10.25 -3.32
CA ALA A 23 2.66 10.25 -2.04
C ALA A 23 3.40 9.38 -1.04
N LEU A 24 3.39 9.82 0.22
CA LEU A 24 3.93 9.05 1.34
C LEU A 24 2.78 8.37 2.09
N ILE A 25 3.02 7.14 2.54
CA ILE A 25 2.15 6.42 3.48
C ILE A 25 2.96 6.10 4.75
N SER A 26 2.37 6.31 5.91
CA SER A 26 2.96 5.84 7.17
C SER A 26 2.63 4.36 7.34
N LEU A 27 3.61 3.57 7.80
CA LEU A 27 3.44 2.17 8.20
C LEU A 27 3.44 2.03 9.73
N GLU A 28 3.38 3.15 10.46
CA GLU A 28 3.29 3.14 11.91
C GLU A 28 2.03 2.40 12.38
N GLY A 29 2.18 1.53 13.38
CA GLY A 29 1.10 0.69 13.89
C GLY A 29 0.70 -0.48 12.98
N ILE A 30 1.27 -0.60 11.78
CA ILE A 30 1.08 -1.78 10.93
C ILE A 30 1.90 -2.94 11.50
N ALA A 31 1.25 -4.08 11.66
CA ALA A 31 1.90 -5.29 12.15
C ALA A 31 3.04 -5.74 11.20
N TYR A 32 4.00 -6.49 11.75
CA TYR A 32 5.01 -7.14 10.92
C TYR A 32 4.37 -8.20 10.04
N GLY A 33 4.80 -8.29 8.79
CA GLY A 33 4.23 -9.23 7.83
C GLY A 33 4.49 -8.87 6.39
N VAL A 34 3.78 -9.58 5.51
CA VAL A 34 3.80 -9.36 4.07
C VAL A 34 2.51 -8.67 3.66
N TYR A 35 2.62 -7.69 2.77
CA TYR A 35 1.50 -6.94 2.24
C TYR A 35 1.63 -6.79 0.72
N LEU A 36 0.49 -6.58 0.07
CA LEU A 36 0.43 -6.16 -1.32
C LEU A 36 0.15 -4.66 -1.37
N VAL A 37 1.11 -3.89 -1.86
CA VAL A 37 0.89 -2.50 -2.26
C VAL A 37 0.33 -2.49 -3.66
N SER A 38 -0.79 -1.79 -3.86
CA SER A 38 -1.35 -1.50 -5.17
C SER A 38 -1.43 0.01 -5.37
N VAL A 39 -0.88 0.50 -6.48
CA VAL A 39 -0.98 1.90 -6.89
C VAL A 39 -1.77 1.96 -8.19
N ARG A 40 -2.94 2.58 -8.15
CA ARG A 40 -3.80 2.80 -9.31
C ARG A 40 -3.75 4.27 -9.71
N SER A 41 -3.43 4.53 -10.98
CA SER A 41 -3.44 5.88 -11.54
C SER A 41 -4.00 5.84 -12.95
N ASN A 42 -5.11 6.54 -13.19
CA ASN A 42 -5.87 6.44 -14.43
C ASN A 42 -6.15 4.96 -14.78
N ASN A 43 -5.73 4.51 -15.96
CA ASN A 43 -5.90 3.13 -16.43
C ASN A 43 -4.72 2.21 -16.11
N MET A 44 -3.74 2.69 -15.33
CA MET A 44 -2.55 1.91 -14.96
C MET A 44 -2.70 1.36 -13.54
N LEU A 45 -2.30 0.10 -13.37
CA LEU A 45 -2.19 -0.56 -12.07
C LEU A 45 -0.76 -1.06 -11.89
N PHE A 46 -0.13 -0.62 -10.82
CA PHE A 46 1.16 -1.14 -10.36
C PHE A 46 0.95 -1.89 -9.06
N GLN A 47 1.66 -3.01 -8.91
CA GLN A 47 1.59 -3.82 -7.70
C GLN A 47 2.99 -4.24 -7.26
N ALA A 48 3.21 -4.24 -5.96
CA ALA A 48 4.46 -4.65 -5.35
C ALA A 48 4.20 -5.39 -4.03
N LYS A 49 5.09 -6.32 -3.70
CA LYS A 49 5.12 -6.98 -2.40
C LYS A 49 5.93 -6.10 -1.43
N LEU A 50 5.33 -5.76 -0.31
CA LEU A 50 5.98 -5.06 0.80
C LEU A 50 6.20 -6.05 1.95
N ILE A 51 7.42 -6.05 2.52
CA ILE A 51 7.75 -6.84 3.71
C ILE A 51 8.02 -5.84 4.83
N VAL A 52 7.17 -5.87 5.87
CA VAL A 52 7.34 -5.08 7.08
C VAL A 52 7.99 -6.00 8.12
N ALA A 53 9.26 -5.76 8.40
CA ALA A 53 10.06 -6.56 9.33
C ALA A 53 10.52 -5.72 10.52
N ARG A 54 10.90 -6.38 11.63
CA ARG A 54 11.63 -5.73 12.72
C ARG A 54 13.00 -5.30 12.20
N GLN A 55 13.40 -4.08 12.54
CA GLN A 55 14.76 -3.58 12.32
C GLN A 55 15.75 -4.31 13.23
#